data_AF-A0A1E9TDS3-F1
#
_entry.id   AF-A0A1E9TDS3-F1
#
_cell.length_a   1.000
_cell.length_b   1.000
_cell.length_c   1.000
_cell.angle_alpha   90.00
_cell.angle_beta   90.00
_cell.angle_gamma   90.00
#
_symmetry.space_group_name_H-M   'P 1'
#
loop_
_entity.id
_entity.type
_entity.pdbx_description
1 polymer ?
#
loop_
_entity_poly.entity_id
_entity_poly.type
_entity_poly.pdbx_seq_one_letter_code
_entity_poly.pdbx_strand_id
1 'polypeptide(L)' 'MDNIFIRTDPAGIIKPDKEKSTEKIDGVVATIMGLDLAIRCGSGPATESVYDRRSIFFM' A
#
# COMPACT_ATOMS: atom_id res chain seq x y z
N MET A 1 -7.92 20.98 6.75
CA MET A 1 -8.88 20.18 5.96
C MET A 1 -8.39 18.75 6.03
N ASP A 2 -9.17 17.87 6.66
CA ASP A 2 -8.82 16.46 6.80
C ASP A 2 -9.46 15.70 5.63
N ASN A 3 -8.65 15.27 4.65
CA ASN A 3 -9.12 14.60 3.42
C ASN A 3 -9.48 13.12 3.63
N ILE A 4 -9.24 12.56 4.82
CA ILE A 4 -9.42 11.13 5.08
C ILE A 4 -10.16 10.97 6.39
N PHE A 5 -11.37 10.40 6.33
CA PHE A 5 -12.13 10.02 7.52
C PHE A 5 -11.78 8.60 7.92
N ILE A 6 -11.44 8.40 9.20
CA ILE A 6 -11.07 7.10 9.76
C ILE A 6 -12.11 6.75 10.83
N ARG A 7 -12.67 5.54 10.76
CA ARG A 7 -13.65 5.03 11.72
C ARG A 7 -13.13 3.76 12.37
N THR A 8 -13.28 3.66 13.68
CA THR A 8 -13.12 2.42 14.41
C THR A 8 -14.47 1.70 14.41
N ASP A 9 -14.50 0.47 13.92
CA ASP A 9 -15.71 -0.34 13.96
C ASP A 9 -15.97 -0.88 15.39
N PRO A 10 -17.17 -1.43 15.68
CA PRO A 10 -17.48 -1.99 16.99
C PRO A 10 -16.59 -3.17 17.42
N ALA A 11 -15.84 -3.77 16.48
CA ALA A 11 -14.88 -4.83 16.76
C ALA A 11 -13.47 -4.27 17.08
N GLY A 12 -13.31 -2.95 17.11
CA GLY A 12 -12.03 -2.28 17.38
C GLY A 12 -11.10 -2.18 16.18
N ILE A 13 -11.55 -2.54 14.97
CA ILE A 13 -10.75 -2.45 13.75
C ILE A 13 -10.87 -1.04 13.17
N ILE A 14 -9.71 -0.43 12.91
CA ILE A 14 -9.60 0.90 12.29
C ILE A 14 -9.74 0.75 10.77
N LYS A 15 -10.68 1.48 10.17
CA LYS A 15 -10.96 1.43 8.72
C LYS A 15 -11.11 2.84 8.14
N PRO A 16 -10.65 3.06 6.89
CA PRO A 16 -11.01 4.27 6.15
C PRO A 16 -12.52 4.26 5.86
N ASP A 17 -13.16 5.42 5.99
CA ASP A 17 -14.60 5.56 5.92
C ASP A 17 -15.01 6.54 4.81
N LYS A 18 -16.00 6.12 4.01
CA LYS A 18 -16.50 6.89 2.87
C LYS A 18 -17.67 7.79 3.22
N GLU A 19 -18.45 7.48 4.26
CA GLU A 19 -19.69 8.20 4.59
C GLU A 19 -19.44 9.66 5.00
N LYS A 20 -18.28 9.94 5.60
CA LYS A 20 -17.90 11.30 6.02
C LYS A 20 -16.80 11.94 5.18
N SER A 21 -16.24 11.23 4.21
CA SER A 21 -15.25 11.79 3.28
C SER A 21 -15.99 12.39 2.08
N THR A 22 -16.03 13.73 2.02
CA THR A 22 -16.50 14.45 0.83
C THR A 22 -15.61 14.18 -0.41
N GLU A 23 -14.40 13.65 -0.22
CA GLU A 23 -13.49 13.20 -1.27
C GLU A 23 -13.48 11.67 -1.49
N LYS A 24 -13.09 11.24 -2.69
CA LYS A 24 -12.93 9.83 -3.07
C LYS A 24 -11.78 9.18 -2.27
N ILE A 25 -12.07 8.11 -1.54
CA ILE A 25 -11.09 7.35 -0.74
C ILE A 25 -10.28 6.32 -1.53
N ASP A 26 -10.51 6.19 -2.83
CA ASP A 26 -9.87 5.15 -3.67
C ASP A 26 -8.34 5.23 -3.61
N GLY A 27 -7.77 6.44 -3.53
CA GLY A 27 -6.32 6.66 -3.43
C GLY A 27 -5.71 6.10 -2.14
N VAL A 28 -6.32 6.36 -0.97
CA VAL A 28 -5.82 5.83 0.31
C VAL A 28 -6.05 4.33 0.43
N VAL A 29 -7.14 3.81 -0.13
CA VAL A 29 -7.39 2.37 -0.19
C VAL A 29 -6.33 1.69 -1.06
N ALA A 30 -5.99 2.28 -2.21
CA ALA A 30 -4.94 1.78 -3.09
C ALA A 30 -3.56 1.77 -2.41
N THR A 31 -3.21 2.80 -1.62
CA THR A 31 -1.93 2.84 -0.91
C THR A 31 -1.86 1.81 0.22
N ILE A 32 -2.94 1.61 0.98
CA ILE A 32 -3.00 0.57 2.02
C ILE A 32 -2.83 -0.83 1.39
N MET A 33 -3.51 -1.11 0.28
CA MET A 33 -3.39 -2.39 -0.42
C MET A 33 -1.99 -2.60 -1.01
N GLY A 34 -1.42 -1.56 -1.63
CA GLY A 34 -0.06 -1.62 -2.17
C GLY A 34 0.99 -1.84 -1.09
N LEU A 35 0.82 -1.20 0.07
CA LEU A 35 1.71 -1.39 1.22
C LEU A 35 1.60 -2.80 1.80
N ASP A 36 0.39 -3.34 1.99
CA ASP A 36 0.21 -4.72 2.46
C ASP A 36 0.89 -5.72 1.53
N LEU A 37 0.73 -5.55 0.21
CA LEU A 37 1.41 -6.36 -0.78
C LEU A 37 2.94 -6.20 -0.73
N ALA A 38 3.45 -4.97 -0.56
CA ALA A 38 4.89 -4.73 -0.45
C ALA A 38 5.48 -5.34 0.84
N ILE A 39 4.77 -5.32 1.96
CA ILE A 39 5.23 -5.94 3.20
C ILE A 39 5.22 -7.47 3.09
N ARG A 40 4.17 -8.04 2.49
CA ARG A 40 4.04 -9.51 2.38
C ARG A 40 4.91 -10.10 1.27
N CYS A 41 5.08 -9.39 0.16
CA CYS A 41 5.71 -9.91 -1.06
C CYS A 41 6.91 -9.09 -1.54
N GLY A 42 7.07 -7.84 -1.10
CA GLY A 42 8.16 -6.94 -1.51
C GLY A 42 9.52 -7.26 -0.88
N SER A 43 9.59 -8.26 0.00
CA SER A 43 10.83 -8.79 0.58
C SER A 43 10.98 -10.30 0.35
N GLY A 44 10.44 -10.85 -0.74
CA GLY A 44 10.94 -12.14 -1.24
C GLY A 44 12.46 -12.07 -1.38
N PRO A 45 13.21 -13.16 -1.10
CA PRO A 45 14.68 -13.14 -1.13
C PRO A 45 15.11 -12.47 -2.43
N ALA A 46 15.96 -11.44 -2.33
CA ALA A 46 16.36 -10.59 -3.45
C ALA A 46 16.59 -11.45 -4.69
N THR A 47 15.55 -11.57 -5.53
CA THR A 47 15.65 -12.38 -6.73
C THR A 47 16.55 -11.57 -7.61
N GLU A 48 17.77 -12.04 -7.79
CA GLU A 48 18.80 -11.39 -8.57
C GLU A 48 18.17 -10.73 -9.80
N SER A 49 18.34 -9.41 -9.89
CA SER A 49 17.71 -8.61 -10.92
C SER A 49 18.04 -9.23 -12.27
N VAL A 50 17.09 -9.21 -13.20
CA VAL A 50 17.35 -9.66 -14.57
C VAL A 50 18.56 -8.92 -15.16
N TYR A 51 18.78 -7.68 -14.71
CA TYR A 51 19.91 -6.86 -15.10
C TYR A 51 21.24 -7.31 -14.47
N ASP A 52 21.23 -7.72 -13.20
CA ASP A 52 22.39 -8.30 -12.51
C ASP A 52 22.79 -9.62 -13.18
N ARG A 53 21.80 -10.49 -13.41
CA ARG A 53 21.99 -11.84 -13.99
C ARG A 53 22.51 -11.82 -15.42
N ARG A 54 22.21 -10.76 -16.17
CA ARG A 54 22.66 -10.57 -17.56
C ARG A 54 23.89 -9.69 -17.67
N SER A 55 24.44 -9.21 -16.53
CA SER A 55 25.57 -8.28 -16.50
C SER A 55 25.39 -7.08 -17.43
N ILE A 56 24.14 -6.63 -17.59
CA ILE A 56 23.78 -5.50 -18.47
C ILE A 56 23.72 -4.18 -17.71
N PHE A 57 23.75 -4.24 -16.38
CA PHE A 57 23.94 -3.06 -15.54
C PHE A 57 25.40 -3.04 -15.06
N PHE A 58 26.15 -2.05 -15.56
CA PHE A 58 27.47 -1.70 -15.04
C PHE A 58 27.33 -0.37 -14.32
N MET A 59 27.74 -0.33 -13.05
CA MET A 59 27.94 0.91 -12.28
C MET A 59 29.43 1.16 -12.13
#